data_AF-A0A1M7P9H9-F1
#
_entry.id   AF-A0A1M7P9H9-F1
#
_cell.length_a   1.000
_cell.length_b   1.000
_cell.length_c   1.000
_cell.angle_alpha   90.00
_cell.angle_beta   90.00
_cell.angle_gamma   90.00
#
_symmetry.space_group_name_H-M   'P 1'
#
loop_
_entity.id
_entity.type
_entity.pdbx_description
1 polymer ?
#
loop_
_entity_poly.entity_id
_entity_poly.type
_entity_poly.pdbx_seq_one_letter_code
_entity_poly.pdbx_strand_id
1 'polypeptide(L)'
;MSPTFRLVPDPAPLIEPEADLTEAEWEYLADGNEDFDREFESDGEFEGEFDDEFEEDLEDEIDEFENETDEDAERVSAALGTRPTAQEDEYQTSRRSRWTPCFTPDEVAKTVRLYEENDTAGAADPSDVRVDRASCIVMLNVGLGRLLALPTVDHPARTYQPDRMPRRPRMVRMGALSTHTVDSALNQLVRQGRATGPLRFNFVDSRGGRAGTRAPVALRGSVRAAVIRRSPTRGCWYAFGLSLVNATHSVLLLVDFTGPSRRIFWLDQNRRGLNLDVTSNLDDVITTFTKDLWRQKQEKKGIGVKTSIRLWRLRKPA
;
A
#
# COMPACT_ATOMS: atom_id res chain seq x y z
N MET A 1 3.13 -10.86 64.14
CA MET A 1 3.06 -10.38 62.74
C MET A 1 2.28 -11.42 61.96
N SER A 2 1.06 -11.09 61.54
CA SER A 2 0.15 -12.00 60.85
C SER A 2 0.54 -12.15 59.37
N PRO A 3 0.43 -13.35 58.77
CA PRO A 3 0.71 -13.52 57.35
C PRO A 3 -0.49 -13.11 56.50
N THR A 4 -0.24 -12.25 55.52
CA THR A 4 -1.21 -11.81 54.51
C THR A 4 -1.39 -12.91 53.47
N PHE A 5 -2.56 -13.56 53.44
CA PHE A 5 -2.97 -14.44 52.35
C PHE A 5 -3.22 -13.61 51.08
N ARG A 6 -2.53 -13.92 49.98
CA ARG A 6 -2.87 -13.44 48.63
C ARG A 6 -3.82 -14.44 47.98
N LEU A 7 -5.01 -13.97 47.63
CA LEU A 7 -5.98 -14.68 46.80
C LEU A 7 -5.39 -14.90 45.41
N VAL A 8 -5.34 -16.16 44.98
CA VAL A 8 -5.07 -16.57 43.60
C VAL A 8 -6.36 -16.32 42.81
N PRO A 9 -6.33 -15.60 41.68
CA PRO A 9 -7.51 -15.49 40.82
C PRO A 9 -7.81 -16.83 40.12
N ASP A 10 -9.10 -17.16 40.05
CA ASP A 10 -9.62 -18.35 39.36
C ASP A 10 -9.11 -18.44 37.91
N PRO A 11 -8.77 -19.64 37.42
CA PRO A 11 -8.47 -19.83 36.01
C PRO A 11 -9.74 -19.60 35.17
N ALA A 12 -9.59 -18.80 34.11
CA ALA A 12 -10.64 -18.56 33.12
C ALA A 12 -11.15 -19.88 32.51
N PRO A 13 -12.45 -19.98 32.18
CA PRO A 13 -13.01 -21.19 31.59
C PRO A 13 -12.34 -21.50 30.25
N LEU A 14 -12.00 -22.78 30.06
CA LEU A 14 -11.55 -23.36 28.81
C LEU A 14 -12.66 -23.18 27.76
N ILE A 15 -12.40 -22.35 26.75
CA ILE A 15 -13.21 -22.28 25.54
C ILE A 15 -12.86 -23.51 24.71
N GLU A 16 -13.81 -24.43 24.55
CA GLU A 16 -13.67 -25.56 23.65
C GLU A 16 -13.61 -25.08 22.19
N PRO A 17 -12.78 -25.69 21.33
CA PRO A 17 -12.77 -25.36 19.91
C PRO A 17 -14.06 -25.85 19.25
N GLU A 18 -14.80 -24.92 18.65
CA GLU A 18 -15.97 -25.24 17.83
C GLU A 18 -15.60 -26.13 16.65
N ALA A 19 -16.57 -26.97 16.30
CA ALA A 19 -16.47 -28.14 15.45
C ALA A 19 -16.12 -27.82 13.99
N ASP A 20 -15.46 -28.81 13.36
CA ASP A 20 -15.29 -28.93 11.92
C ASP A 20 -16.64 -28.76 11.19
N LEU A 21 -16.73 -27.73 10.35
CA LEU A 21 -17.82 -27.58 9.39
C LEU A 21 -17.58 -28.54 8.22
N THR A 22 -18.49 -29.50 8.08
CA THR A 22 -18.49 -30.49 7.00
C THR A 22 -18.87 -29.87 5.65
N GLU A 23 -18.37 -30.47 4.57
CA GLU A 23 -18.47 -30.10 3.14
C GLU A 23 -19.91 -29.96 2.56
N ALA A 24 -20.95 -29.95 3.39
CA ALA A 24 -22.36 -29.94 3.00
C ALA A 24 -23.11 -28.61 3.27
N GLU A 25 -22.43 -27.55 3.74
CA GLU A 25 -23.06 -26.23 3.95
C GLU A 25 -22.84 -25.21 2.82
N TRP A 26 -22.21 -25.61 1.70
CA TRP A 26 -22.01 -24.73 0.55
C TRP A 26 -23.21 -24.67 -0.41
N GLU A 27 -24.22 -25.52 -0.24
CA GLU A 27 -25.37 -25.62 -1.17
C GLU A 27 -26.61 -24.80 -0.75
N TYR A 28 -26.52 -24.00 0.33
CA TYR A 28 -27.65 -23.19 0.85
C TYR A 28 -27.49 -21.67 0.67
N LEU A 29 -26.57 -21.22 -0.18
CA LEU A 29 -26.39 -19.80 -0.53
C LEU A 29 -26.71 -19.48 -2.01
N ALA A 30 -27.42 -20.36 -2.71
CA ALA A 30 -27.73 -20.20 -4.13
C ALA A 30 -29.18 -19.78 -4.44
N ASP A 31 -30.09 -19.72 -3.46
CA ASP A 31 -31.47 -19.23 -3.67
C ASP A 31 -31.90 -18.36 -2.48
N GLY A 32 -32.11 -17.07 -2.73
CA GLY A 32 -32.67 -16.14 -1.74
C GLY A 32 -31.94 -14.81 -1.64
N ASN A 33 -31.91 -14.04 -2.73
CA ASN A 33 -31.60 -12.61 -2.68
C ASN A 33 -32.69 -11.85 -3.45
N GLU A 34 -33.92 -12.01 -2.98
CA GLU A 34 -35.02 -11.08 -3.21
C GLU A 34 -35.23 -10.33 -1.88
N ASP A 35 -35.36 -9.01 -1.96
CA ASP A 35 -35.70 -8.07 -0.88
C ASP A 35 -34.59 -7.73 0.15
N PHE A 36 -33.60 -6.94 -0.29
CA PHE A 36 -32.88 -6.03 0.61
C PHE A 36 -32.82 -4.62 0.02
N ASP A 37 -34.00 -4.05 -0.22
CA ASP A 37 -34.18 -2.60 -0.28
C ASP A 37 -34.05 -2.04 1.14
N ARG A 38 -32.80 -1.80 1.55
CA ARG A 38 -32.50 -0.93 2.68
C ARG A 38 -31.96 0.36 2.11
N GLU A 39 -32.85 1.34 2.00
CA GLU A 39 -32.56 2.75 1.83
C GLU A 39 -31.39 3.13 2.74
N PHE A 40 -30.21 3.23 2.13
CA PHE A 40 -29.08 3.94 2.70
C PHE A 40 -29.08 5.30 2.01
N GLU A 41 -29.95 6.19 2.50
CA GLU A 41 -29.87 7.62 2.25
C GLU A 41 -28.53 8.10 2.82
N SER A 42 -27.50 8.04 1.97
CA SER A 42 -26.21 8.66 2.15
C SER A 42 -26.11 9.76 1.11
N ASP A 43 -26.68 10.90 1.46
CA ASP A 43 -26.78 12.15 0.69
C ASP A 43 -25.42 12.86 0.57
N GLY A 44 -24.35 12.08 0.39
CA GLY A 44 -23.02 12.54 0.05
C GLY A 44 -22.72 12.15 -1.38
N GLU A 45 -23.41 12.75 -2.34
CA GLU A 45 -22.99 12.82 -3.75
C GLU A 45 -21.60 13.45 -3.80
N PHE A 46 -20.56 12.62 -3.70
CA PHE A 46 -19.20 12.99 -4.06
C PHE A 46 -19.05 12.74 -5.56
N GLU A 47 -19.67 13.60 -6.36
CA GLU A 47 -19.42 13.74 -7.80
C GLU A 47 -18.09 14.46 -8.04
N GLY A 48 -16.99 13.86 -7.58
CA GLY A 48 -15.66 14.26 -7.98
C GLY A 48 -15.33 13.64 -9.33
N GLU A 49 -15.66 14.33 -10.44
CA GLU A 49 -15.12 14.01 -11.77
C GLU A 49 -13.58 13.98 -11.71
N PHE A 50 -13.02 12.77 -11.63
CA PHE A 50 -11.60 12.53 -11.83
C PHE A 50 -11.35 12.64 -13.33
N ASP A 51 -10.88 13.78 -13.85
CA ASP A 51 -10.46 13.87 -15.25
C ASP A 51 -9.19 13.04 -15.51
N ASP A 52 -9.30 12.14 -16.50
CA ASP A 52 -8.35 11.11 -16.89
C ASP A 52 -7.52 11.52 -18.12
N GLU A 53 -7.47 12.81 -18.48
CA GLU A 53 -6.77 13.29 -19.69
C GLU A 53 -5.23 13.10 -19.64
N PHE A 54 -4.69 12.58 -18.53
CA PHE A 54 -3.27 12.19 -18.40
C PHE A 54 -3.06 10.68 -18.26
N GLU A 55 -4.11 9.87 -18.19
CA GLU A 55 -3.96 8.40 -18.13
C GLU A 55 -3.81 7.76 -19.51
N GLU A 56 -4.32 8.37 -20.58
CA GLU A 56 -4.21 7.80 -21.94
C GLU A 56 -2.74 7.68 -22.39
N ASP A 57 -1.87 8.64 -22.06
CA ASP A 57 -0.43 8.56 -22.38
C ASP A 57 0.34 7.56 -21.51
N LEU A 58 -0.18 7.19 -20.34
CA LEU A 58 0.51 6.33 -19.37
C LEU A 58 0.18 4.84 -19.59
N GLU A 59 -0.98 4.54 -20.18
CA GLU A 59 -1.42 3.17 -20.47
C GLU A 59 -0.63 2.56 -21.65
N ASP A 60 -0.32 3.33 -22.71
CA ASP A 60 0.47 2.85 -23.85
C ASP A 60 1.95 2.62 -23.51
N GLU A 61 2.53 3.40 -22.58
CA GLU A 61 3.94 3.28 -22.18
C GLU A 61 4.20 2.10 -21.21
N ILE A 62 3.18 1.68 -20.44
CA ILE A 62 3.30 0.56 -19.48
C ILE A 62 3.33 -0.81 -20.18
N ASP A 63 2.57 -0.97 -21.26
CA ASP A 63 2.54 -2.24 -22.02
C ASP A 63 3.84 -2.47 -22.82
N GLU A 64 4.56 -1.40 -23.19
CA GLU A 64 5.87 -1.51 -23.84
C GLU A 64 6.98 -1.91 -22.85
N PHE A 65 6.89 -1.47 -21.58
CA PHE A 65 7.91 -1.76 -20.56
C PHE A 65 7.85 -3.17 -19.95
N GLU A 66 6.70 -3.87 -20.00
CA GLU A 66 6.59 -5.26 -19.50
C GLU A 66 7.08 -6.33 -20.52
N ASN A 67 7.45 -5.93 -21.75
CA ASN A 67 7.95 -6.83 -22.81
C ASN A 67 9.47 -6.81 -23.04
N GLU A 68 10.23 -5.92 -22.39
CA GLU A 68 11.70 -6.02 -22.37
C GLU A 68 12.14 -7.11 -21.37
N THR A 69 12.32 -8.29 -21.94
CA THR A 69 12.70 -9.55 -21.30
C THR A 69 14.01 -9.47 -20.49
N ASP A 70 14.04 -10.22 -19.39
CA ASP A 70 15.21 -10.49 -18.52
C ASP A 70 16.50 -10.98 -19.26
N GLU A 71 16.44 -11.22 -20.58
CA GLU A 71 17.57 -11.70 -21.40
C GLU A 71 18.63 -10.61 -21.70
N ASP A 72 18.29 -9.32 -21.70
CA ASP A 72 19.25 -8.25 -22.02
C ASP A 72 20.12 -7.81 -20.83
N ALA A 73 19.63 -7.99 -19.60
CA ALA A 73 20.39 -7.69 -18.38
C ALA A 73 21.61 -8.63 -18.19
N GLU A 74 21.51 -9.88 -18.64
CA GLU A 74 22.62 -10.84 -18.59
C GLU A 74 23.72 -10.51 -19.60
N ARG A 75 23.36 -9.94 -20.76
CA ARG A 75 24.28 -9.65 -21.85
C ARG A 75 25.17 -8.43 -21.59
N VAL A 76 24.65 -7.41 -20.92
CA VAL A 76 25.43 -6.21 -20.52
C VAL A 76 26.42 -6.53 -19.40
N SER A 77 26.05 -7.45 -18.49
CA SER A 77 26.88 -7.88 -17.37
C SER A 77 28.13 -8.66 -17.83
N ALA A 78 28.05 -9.38 -18.95
CA ALA A 78 29.18 -10.12 -19.51
C ALA A 78 30.20 -9.25 -20.27
N ALA A 79 29.80 -8.07 -20.77
CA ALA A 79 30.64 -7.21 -21.61
C ALA A 79 31.57 -6.27 -20.81
N LEU A 80 31.26 -5.98 -19.55
CA LEU A 80 31.99 -5.01 -18.72
C LEU A 80 32.94 -5.68 -17.71
N GLY A 81 33.74 -6.65 -18.16
CA GLY A 81 34.66 -7.46 -17.33
C GLY A 81 35.79 -6.71 -16.61
N THR A 82 35.48 -5.72 -15.78
CA THR A 82 36.38 -5.16 -14.77
C THR A 82 36.36 -6.04 -13.54
N ARG A 83 37.42 -6.86 -13.37
CA ARG A 83 37.67 -7.57 -12.11
C ARG A 83 37.91 -6.55 -10.99
N PRO A 84 37.09 -6.51 -9.94
CA PRO A 84 37.37 -5.71 -8.76
C PRO A 84 38.68 -6.17 -8.14
N THR A 85 39.50 -5.23 -7.69
CA THR A 85 40.72 -5.60 -6.97
C THR A 85 40.35 -6.11 -5.57
N ALA A 86 41.06 -7.10 -5.06
CA ALA A 86 40.77 -7.72 -3.75
C ALA A 86 40.73 -6.71 -2.56
N GLN A 87 41.32 -5.53 -2.75
CA GLN A 87 41.35 -4.44 -1.78
C GLN A 87 40.05 -3.59 -1.78
N GLU A 88 39.33 -3.52 -2.90
CA GLU A 88 38.01 -2.87 -2.98
C GLU A 88 36.91 -3.77 -2.40
N ASP A 89 37.03 -5.09 -2.54
CA ASP A 89 36.12 -6.07 -1.95
C ASP A 89 36.17 -6.05 -0.41
N GLU A 90 37.34 -5.85 0.20
CA GLU A 90 37.51 -5.79 1.66
C GLU A 90 36.96 -4.46 2.26
N TYR A 91 37.11 -3.35 1.53
CA TYR A 91 36.50 -2.07 1.92
C TYR A 91 34.96 -2.07 1.73
N GLN A 92 34.44 -2.74 0.70
CA GLN A 92 33.00 -2.88 0.48
C GLN A 92 32.32 -3.89 1.41
N THR A 93 33.02 -4.95 1.83
CA THR A 93 32.48 -5.93 2.79
C THR A 93 32.42 -5.38 4.22
N SER A 94 33.35 -4.52 4.64
CA SER A 94 33.34 -3.88 5.98
C SER A 94 32.22 -2.84 6.15
N ARG A 95 31.64 -2.34 5.05
CA ARG A 95 30.44 -1.49 5.01
C ARG A 95 29.25 -2.17 4.33
N ARG A 96 29.08 -3.49 4.49
CA ARG A 96 27.76 -4.08 4.33
C ARG A 96 26.86 -3.53 5.42
N SER A 97 26.30 -2.34 5.18
CA SER A 97 25.30 -1.70 6.01
C SER A 97 24.30 -2.79 6.36
N ARG A 98 24.28 -3.19 7.64
CA ARG A 98 23.28 -4.15 8.10
C ARG A 98 21.94 -3.45 7.86
N TRP A 99 21.10 -4.04 7.03
CA TRP A 99 19.78 -3.48 6.78
C TRP A 99 18.85 -3.99 7.87
N THR A 100 18.09 -3.09 8.49
CA THR A 100 17.05 -3.45 9.44
C THR A 100 15.67 -3.15 8.86
N PRO A 101 14.69 -4.08 8.96
CA PRO A 101 13.30 -3.78 8.65
C PRO A 101 12.61 -3.01 9.79
N CYS A 102 13.33 -2.71 10.87
CA CYS A 102 12.76 -2.15 12.09
C CYS A 102 12.83 -0.62 12.13
N PHE A 103 11.68 0.00 12.30
CA PHE A 103 11.52 1.44 12.46
C PHE A 103 11.21 1.78 13.91
N THR A 104 11.66 2.96 14.35
CA THR A 104 11.33 3.48 15.67
C THR A 104 9.95 4.14 15.66
N PRO A 105 9.27 4.25 16.82
CA PRO A 105 8.02 4.99 16.93
C PRO A 105 8.15 6.44 16.41
N ASP A 106 9.27 7.12 16.68
CA ASP A 106 9.50 8.51 16.24
C ASP A 106 9.63 8.65 14.73
N GLU A 107 10.25 7.67 14.05
CA GLU A 107 10.33 7.64 12.58
C GLU A 107 8.94 7.51 11.98
N VAL A 108 8.12 6.62 12.54
CA VAL A 108 6.75 6.41 12.10
C VAL A 108 5.87 7.64 12.36
N ALA A 109 5.91 8.22 13.57
CA ALA A 109 5.08 9.37 13.92
C ALA A 109 5.32 10.57 12.99
N LYS A 110 6.56 10.78 12.54
CA LYS A 110 6.90 11.82 11.56
C LYS A 110 6.23 11.58 10.20
N THR A 111 6.20 10.34 9.73
CA THR A 111 5.55 9.98 8.48
C THR A 111 4.04 10.12 8.56
N VAL A 112 3.45 9.71 9.68
CA VAL A 112 2.01 9.85 9.94
C VAL A 112 1.58 11.30 9.89
N ARG A 113 2.31 12.16 10.61
CA ARG A 113 2.02 13.59 10.65
C ARG A 113 2.02 14.22 9.26
N LEU A 114 2.88 13.76 8.34
CA LEU A 114 2.88 14.24 6.94
C LEU A 114 1.59 13.88 6.19
N TYR A 115 1.02 12.70 6.43
CA TYR A 115 -0.27 12.33 5.85
C TYR A 115 -1.42 13.17 6.43
N GLU A 116 -1.40 13.44 7.73
CA GLU A 116 -2.38 14.32 8.39
C GLU A 116 -2.29 15.77 7.90
N GLU A 117 -1.06 16.28 7.70
CA GLU A 117 -0.83 17.62 7.14
C GLU A 117 -1.33 17.71 5.69
N ASN A 118 -1.14 16.67 4.87
CA ASN A 118 -1.67 16.63 3.51
C ASN A 118 -3.21 16.55 3.47
N ASP A 119 -3.82 15.76 4.36
CA ASP A 119 -5.28 15.70 4.48
C ASP A 119 -5.86 17.04 4.93
N THR A 120 -5.25 17.68 5.93
CA THR A 120 -5.64 19.01 6.41
C THR A 120 -5.54 20.04 5.30
N ALA A 121 -4.45 20.02 4.52
CA ALA A 121 -4.28 20.91 3.36
C ALA A 121 -5.38 20.67 2.31
N GLY A 122 -5.81 19.42 2.11
CA GLY A 122 -6.91 19.07 1.23
C GLY A 122 -8.31 19.32 1.77
N ALA A 123 -8.46 19.67 3.05
CA ALA A 123 -9.75 19.92 3.71
C ALA A 123 -10.00 21.41 4.03
N ALA A 124 -9.02 22.28 3.79
CA ALA A 124 -9.02 23.66 4.25
C ALA A 124 -10.06 24.58 3.58
N ASP A 125 -10.75 24.14 2.51
CA ASP A 125 -11.88 24.89 1.96
C ASP A 125 -12.91 23.94 1.31
N PRO A 126 -14.02 23.58 2.00
CA PRO A 126 -15.06 22.74 1.42
C PRO A 126 -15.88 23.45 0.31
N SER A 127 -15.72 24.76 0.14
CA SER A 127 -16.33 25.53 -0.96
C SER A 127 -15.40 25.71 -2.17
N ASP A 128 -14.12 25.37 -2.01
CA ASP A 128 -13.15 25.36 -3.08
C ASP A 128 -12.93 23.91 -3.51
N VAL A 129 -13.48 23.54 -4.68
CA VAL A 129 -13.26 22.23 -5.35
C VAL A 129 -11.77 21.94 -5.60
N ARG A 130 -10.90 22.93 -5.32
CA ARG A 130 -9.44 22.85 -5.26
C ARG A 130 -8.98 22.01 -4.08
N VAL A 131 -9.09 20.70 -4.22
CA VAL A 131 -8.43 19.78 -3.31
C VAL A 131 -6.94 19.78 -3.64
N ASP A 132 -6.16 20.58 -2.91
CA ASP A 132 -4.71 20.77 -3.08
C ASP A 132 -3.90 19.56 -2.55
N ARG A 133 -4.39 18.35 -2.83
CA ARG A 133 -3.82 17.07 -2.36
C ARG A 133 -2.74 16.61 -3.32
N ALA A 134 -1.64 16.10 -2.76
CA ALA A 134 -0.70 15.33 -3.56
C ALA A 134 -1.37 14.02 -4.03
N SER A 135 -1.02 13.57 -5.24
CA SER A 135 -1.46 12.28 -5.76
C SER A 135 -0.95 11.12 -4.90
N CYS A 136 -1.52 9.92 -5.07
CA CYS A 136 -1.12 8.71 -4.34
C CYS A 136 0.40 8.46 -4.38
N ILE A 137 1.00 8.50 -5.57
CA ILE A 137 2.43 8.27 -5.77
C ILE A 137 3.28 9.37 -5.13
N VAL A 138 2.87 10.64 -5.25
CA VAL A 138 3.59 11.76 -4.63
C VAL A 138 3.52 11.64 -3.11
N MET A 139 2.36 11.34 -2.54
CA MET A 139 2.21 11.15 -1.09
C MET A 139 3.00 9.96 -0.57
N LEU A 140 3.01 8.85 -1.32
CA LEU A 140 3.89 7.72 -1.00
C LEU A 140 5.35 8.18 -0.96
N ASN A 141 5.82 8.92 -1.98
CA ASN A 141 7.20 9.40 -2.05
C ASN A 141 7.53 10.42 -0.94
N VAL A 142 6.58 11.25 -0.50
CA VAL A 142 6.73 12.11 0.69
C VAL A 142 6.94 11.25 1.94
N GLY A 143 6.05 10.27 2.14
CA GLY A 143 6.13 9.35 3.29
C GLY A 143 7.45 8.55 3.31
N LEU A 144 7.84 7.98 2.16
CA LEU A 144 9.08 7.22 1.99
C LEU A 144 10.33 8.08 2.15
N GLY A 145 10.32 9.30 1.61
CA GLY A 145 11.42 10.26 1.74
C GLY A 145 11.74 10.55 3.20
N ARG A 146 10.69 10.75 4.01
CA ARG A 146 10.85 10.96 5.45
C ARG A 146 11.25 9.69 6.19
N LEU A 147 10.55 8.58 5.94
CA LEU A 147 10.70 7.32 6.67
C LEU A 147 12.09 6.69 6.45
N LEU A 148 12.62 6.79 5.22
CA LEU A 148 13.88 6.17 4.83
C LEU A 148 15.04 7.18 4.79
N ALA A 149 14.81 8.45 5.17
CA ALA A 149 15.77 9.54 5.07
C ALA A 149 16.42 9.63 3.68
N LEU A 150 15.58 9.64 2.64
CA LEU A 150 16.05 9.74 1.25
C LEU A 150 16.48 11.18 0.94
N PRO A 151 17.36 11.39 -0.05
CA PRO A 151 17.46 12.67 -0.74
C PRO A 151 16.07 13.11 -1.19
N THR A 152 15.80 14.42 -1.12
CA THR A 152 14.47 14.95 -1.41
C THR A 152 14.50 15.95 -2.55
N VAL A 153 13.42 16.00 -3.31
CA VAL A 153 13.16 16.99 -4.37
C VAL A 153 11.82 17.67 -4.12
N ASP A 154 11.68 18.90 -4.60
CA ASP A 154 10.40 19.61 -4.57
C ASP A 154 9.56 19.16 -5.79
N HIS A 155 8.30 18.85 -5.54
CA HIS A 155 7.34 18.43 -6.56
C HIS A 155 6.03 19.20 -6.37
N PRO A 156 5.33 19.62 -7.43
CA PRO A 156 4.00 20.19 -7.27
C PRO A 156 3.02 19.15 -6.68
N ALA A 157 2.24 19.53 -5.67
CA ALA A 157 1.01 18.83 -5.34
C ALA A 157 0.05 18.96 -6.55
N ARG A 158 -0.79 17.95 -6.78
CA ARG A 158 -1.71 17.99 -7.91
C ARG A 158 -2.82 19.00 -7.58
N THR A 159 -2.79 20.18 -8.20
CA THR A 159 -3.93 21.10 -8.22
C THR A 159 -4.82 20.76 -9.40
N TYR A 160 -6.08 20.39 -9.16
CA TYR A 160 -7.11 20.35 -10.20
C TYR A 160 -7.75 21.73 -10.36
N GLN A 161 -7.63 22.36 -11.54
CA GLN A 161 -8.37 23.56 -11.93
C GLN A 161 -8.57 23.60 -13.45
N PRO A 162 -9.74 23.18 -13.96
CA PRO A 162 -10.05 23.35 -15.38
C PRO A 162 -10.32 24.83 -15.76
N ASP A 163 -10.86 25.65 -14.84
CA ASP A 163 -11.51 26.92 -15.24
C ASP A 163 -11.07 28.21 -14.52
N ARG A 164 -9.99 28.22 -13.72
CA ARG A 164 -9.56 29.46 -13.04
C ARG A 164 -8.05 29.73 -13.12
N MET A 165 -7.72 31.02 -13.14
CA MET A 165 -6.36 31.55 -13.29
C MET A 165 -5.30 30.81 -12.45
N PRO A 166 -4.09 30.59 -13.00
CA PRO A 166 -3.07 29.75 -12.40
C PRO A 166 -2.60 30.34 -11.06
N ARG A 167 -3.07 29.77 -9.94
CA ARG A 167 -2.32 29.86 -8.69
C ARG A 167 -1.10 28.96 -8.81
N ARG A 168 0.04 29.39 -8.23
CA ARG A 168 1.22 28.52 -8.17
C ARG A 168 0.85 27.25 -7.38
N PRO A 169 1.14 26.05 -7.91
CA PRO A 169 0.84 24.82 -7.20
C PRO A 169 1.58 24.79 -5.86
N ARG A 170 0.96 24.22 -4.83
CA ARG A 170 1.63 23.98 -3.55
C ARG A 170 2.80 23.02 -3.81
N MET A 171 4.01 23.41 -3.44
CA MET A 171 5.17 22.52 -3.55
C MET A 171 5.22 21.60 -2.33
N VAL A 172 5.47 20.31 -2.58
CA VAL A 172 5.73 19.29 -1.55
C VAL A 172 7.13 18.73 -1.72
N ARG A 173 7.80 18.49 -0.59
CA ARG A 173 9.14 17.93 -0.57
C ARG A 173 9.04 16.41 -0.41
N MET A 174 9.35 15.68 -1.47
CA MET A 174 9.23 14.22 -1.52
C MET A 174 10.59 13.54 -1.66
N GLY A 175 10.69 12.25 -1.37
CA GLY A 175 11.88 11.47 -1.70
C GLY A 175 12.17 11.52 -3.20
N ALA A 176 13.44 11.57 -3.58
CA ALA A 176 13.92 11.58 -4.96
C ALA A 176 13.72 10.21 -5.62
N LEU A 177 12.45 9.86 -5.85
CA LEU A 177 11.98 8.62 -6.44
C LEU A 177 11.16 8.94 -7.70
N SER A 178 11.03 7.95 -8.57
CA SER A 178 10.13 8.03 -9.74
C SER A 178 8.70 8.37 -9.30
N THR A 179 8.03 9.21 -10.09
CA THR A 179 6.60 9.50 -9.98
C THR A 179 5.77 8.89 -11.10
N HIS A 180 6.39 8.16 -12.04
CA HIS A 180 5.69 7.52 -13.15
C HIS A 180 4.73 6.43 -12.65
N THR A 181 5.24 5.47 -11.88
CA THR A 181 4.43 4.40 -11.28
C THR A 181 4.94 4.04 -9.88
N VAL A 182 4.05 3.45 -9.07
CA VAL A 182 4.39 2.91 -7.74
C VAL A 182 5.47 1.84 -7.84
N ASP A 183 5.37 0.98 -8.84
CA ASP A 183 6.34 -0.07 -9.12
C ASP A 183 7.72 0.51 -9.43
N SER A 184 7.81 1.54 -10.27
CA SER A 184 9.07 2.21 -10.60
C SER A 184 9.74 2.81 -9.35
N ALA A 185 8.97 3.50 -8.50
CA ALA A 185 9.47 4.06 -7.25
C ALA A 185 9.98 2.97 -6.28
N LEU A 186 9.21 1.90 -6.09
CA LEU A 186 9.57 0.84 -5.16
C LEU A 186 10.69 -0.05 -5.71
N ASN A 187 10.79 -0.27 -7.02
CA ASN A 187 11.92 -0.97 -7.65
C ASN A 187 13.22 -0.16 -7.56
N GLN A 188 13.16 1.18 -7.61
CA GLN A 188 14.31 2.01 -7.28
C GLN A 188 14.78 1.77 -5.83
N LEU A 189 13.86 1.67 -4.86
CA LEU A 189 14.22 1.33 -3.49
C LEU A 189 14.78 -0.09 -3.34
N VAL A 190 14.30 -1.07 -4.11
CA VAL A 190 14.87 -2.42 -4.15
C VAL A 190 16.33 -2.37 -4.61
N ARG A 191 16.63 -1.66 -5.71
CA ARG A 191 18.00 -1.48 -6.23
C ARG A 191 18.93 -0.80 -5.21
N GLN A 192 18.39 0.12 -4.41
CA GLN A 192 19.14 0.79 -3.33
C GLN A 192 19.28 -0.05 -2.05
N GLY A 193 18.71 -1.26 -2.01
CA GLY A 193 18.69 -2.09 -0.81
C GLY A 193 17.70 -1.61 0.26
N ARG A 194 16.86 -0.60 0.00
CA ARG A 194 15.88 -0.02 0.93
C ARG A 194 14.52 -0.72 0.93
N ALA A 195 14.31 -1.65 0.01
CA ALA A 195 13.16 -2.55 -0.02
C ALA A 195 13.58 -3.98 -0.37
N THR A 196 12.72 -4.95 -0.08
CA THR A 196 12.80 -6.31 -0.63
C THR A 196 11.98 -6.43 -1.90
N GLY A 197 12.25 -7.43 -2.74
CA GLY A 197 11.41 -7.73 -3.90
C GLY A 197 9.91 -7.93 -3.53
N PRO A 198 9.00 -7.64 -4.48
CA PRO A 198 7.56 -7.63 -4.20
C PRO A 198 7.01 -9.04 -3.96
N LEU A 199 6.09 -9.15 -3.02
CA LEU A 199 5.09 -10.22 -3.03
C LEU A 199 3.95 -9.84 -3.96
N ARG A 200 3.49 -10.79 -4.78
CA ARG A 200 2.37 -10.58 -5.70
C ARG A 200 1.13 -11.30 -5.19
N PHE A 201 -0.01 -10.60 -5.20
CA PHE A 201 -1.32 -11.16 -4.91
C PHE A 201 -2.23 -10.94 -6.12
N ASN A 202 -3.14 -11.88 -6.36
CA ASN A 202 -4.09 -11.81 -7.46
C ASN A 202 -5.50 -11.95 -6.92
N PHE A 203 -6.46 -11.39 -7.66
CA PHE A 203 -7.88 -11.65 -7.43
C PHE A 203 -8.34 -12.87 -8.21
N VAL A 204 -9.40 -13.50 -7.70
CA VAL A 204 -10.21 -14.45 -8.43
C VAL A 204 -11.43 -13.76 -9.04
N ASP A 205 -11.94 -14.26 -10.16
CA ASP A 205 -13.19 -13.83 -10.78
C ASP A 205 -14.38 -14.72 -10.34
N SER A 206 -15.56 -14.46 -10.92
CA SER A 206 -16.77 -15.27 -10.68
C SER A 206 -16.67 -16.72 -11.13
N ARG A 207 -15.65 -17.08 -11.92
CA ARG A 207 -15.38 -18.45 -12.37
C ARG A 207 -14.31 -19.13 -11.50
N GLY A 208 -13.84 -18.48 -10.44
CA GLY A 208 -12.74 -18.96 -9.59
C GLY A 208 -11.35 -18.88 -10.25
N GLY A 209 -11.24 -18.36 -11.47
CA GLY A 209 -9.99 -18.17 -12.19
C GLY A 209 -9.29 -16.86 -11.78
N ARG A 210 -8.04 -16.65 -12.20
CA ARG A 210 -7.37 -15.35 -11.99
C ARG A 210 -8.16 -14.24 -12.71
N ALA A 211 -8.56 -13.19 -12.00
CA ALA A 211 -9.36 -12.11 -12.55
C ALA A 211 -8.65 -11.41 -13.73
N GLY A 212 -7.41 -10.96 -13.52
CA GLY A 212 -6.69 -10.18 -14.54
C GLY A 212 -7.40 -8.85 -14.73
N THR A 213 -7.90 -8.60 -15.94
CA THR A 213 -8.73 -7.44 -16.29
C THR A 213 -10.22 -7.67 -16.05
N ARG A 214 -10.66 -8.88 -15.71
CA ARG A 214 -12.06 -9.19 -15.40
C ARG A 214 -12.45 -8.73 -14.00
N ALA A 215 -13.75 -8.62 -13.75
CA ALA A 215 -14.31 -8.21 -12.46
C ALA A 215 -13.73 -9.03 -11.29
N PRO A 216 -13.05 -8.39 -10.33
CA PRO A 216 -12.49 -9.07 -9.18
C PRO A 216 -13.59 -9.46 -8.18
N VAL A 217 -13.54 -10.68 -7.64
CA VAL A 217 -14.48 -11.17 -6.62
C VAL A 217 -13.84 -11.21 -5.24
N ALA A 218 -12.65 -11.82 -5.12
CA ALA A 218 -11.95 -11.96 -3.84
C ALA A 218 -10.43 -12.08 -4.05
N LEU A 219 -9.65 -11.80 -3.01
CA LEU A 219 -8.21 -12.06 -3.02
C LEU A 219 -7.92 -13.57 -2.96
N ARG A 220 -7.01 -14.06 -3.80
CA ARG A 220 -6.55 -15.46 -3.79
C ARG A 220 -5.66 -15.81 -2.58
N GLY A 221 -5.28 -14.82 -1.76
CA GLY A 221 -4.48 -15.02 -0.56
C GLY A 221 -4.47 -13.78 0.34
N SER A 222 -4.15 -13.99 1.61
CA SER A 222 -4.22 -12.94 2.63
C SER A 222 -2.98 -12.04 2.63
N VAL A 223 -3.17 -10.75 2.32
CA VAL A 223 -2.15 -9.70 2.47
C VAL A 223 -1.86 -9.49 3.95
N ARG A 224 -2.91 -9.51 4.80
CA ARG A 224 -2.81 -9.44 6.26
C ARG A 224 -1.85 -10.49 6.83
N ALA A 225 -2.05 -11.75 6.47
CA ALA A 225 -1.19 -12.84 6.92
C ALA A 225 0.27 -12.64 6.44
N ALA A 226 0.47 -12.11 5.24
CA ALA A 226 1.79 -11.86 4.69
C ALA A 226 2.53 -10.73 5.41
N VAL A 227 1.86 -9.61 5.74
CA VAL A 227 2.50 -8.52 6.50
C VAL A 227 2.83 -8.98 7.92
N ILE A 228 1.92 -9.69 8.60
CA ILE A 228 2.17 -10.24 9.95
C ILE A 228 3.37 -11.19 9.94
N ARG A 229 3.43 -12.12 8.99
CA ARG A 229 4.55 -13.07 8.85
C ARG A 229 5.88 -12.37 8.58
N ARG A 230 5.85 -11.22 7.90
CA ARG A 230 7.04 -10.42 7.57
C ARG A 230 7.43 -9.40 8.63
N SER A 231 6.69 -9.38 9.75
CA SER A 231 6.90 -8.56 10.96
C SER A 231 7.18 -9.44 12.20
N PRO A 232 8.33 -10.16 12.23
CA PRO A 232 8.55 -11.23 13.21
C PRO A 232 8.99 -10.74 14.61
N THR A 233 9.59 -9.57 14.71
CA THR A 233 10.26 -9.08 15.92
C THR A 233 9.36 -8.14 16.69
N ARG A 234 9.10 -8.47 17.96
CA ARG A 234 8.41 -7.58 18.90
C ARG A 234 9.28 -6.38 19.27
N GLY A 235 8.66 -5.27 19.68
CA GLY A 235 9.34 -4.02 20.03
C GLY A 235 9.66 -3.15 18.81
N CYS A 236 8.99 -3.40 17.69
CA CYS A 236 9.39 -2.90 16.38
C CYS A 236 8.21 -2.39 15.58
N TRP A 237 8.43 -1.33 14.79
CA TRP A 237 7.53 -0.97 13.70
C TRP A 237 8.06 -1.49 12.37
N TYR A 238 7.14 -1.87 11.48
CA TYR A 238 7.43 -2.26 10.11
C TYR A 238 6.66 -1.39 9.14
N ALA A 239 7.22 -1.22 7.95
CA ALA A 239 6.57 -0.47 6.88
C ALA A 239 6.58 -1.25 5.57
N PHE A 240 5.50 -1.13 4.81
CA PHE A 240 5.33 -1.79 3.52
C PHE A 240 4.73 -0.83 2.49
N GLY A 241 5.35 -0.77 1.32
CA GLY A 241 4.70 -0.16 0.16
C GLY A 241 3.73 -1.17 -0.46
N LEU A 242 2.52 -0.72 -0.75
CA LEU A 242 1.46 -1.51 -1.38
C LEU A 242 1.04 -0.82 -2.68
N SER A 243 1.05 -1.56 -3.78
CA SER A 243 0.57 -1.16 -5.10
C SER A 243 -0.72 -1.93 -5.37
N LEU A 244 -1.79 -1.21 -5.67
CA LEU A 244 -3.12 -1.75 -5.98
C LEU A 244 -3.43 -1.52 -7.47
N VAL A 245 -4.21 -2.44 -8.05
CA VAL A 245 -4.73 -2.33 -9.42
C VAL A 245 -3.60 -2.03 -10.43
N ASN A 246 -2.55 -2.86 -10.42
CA ASN A 246 -1.40 -2.73 -11.32
C ASN A 246 -0.70 -1.34 -11.28
N ALA A 247 -0.47 -0.82 -10.07
CA ALA A 247 0.26 0.44 -9.83
C ALA A 247 -0.50 1.74 -10.07
N THR A 248 -1.81 1.69 -10.30
CA THR A 248 -2.66 2.90 -10.37
C THR A 248 -2.81 3.59 -9.01
N HIS A 249 -2.77 2.84 -7.91
CA HIS A 249 -2.90 3.41 -6.56
C HIS A 249 -1.85 2.85 -5.60
N SER A 250 -1.33 3.72 -4.73
CA SER A 250 -0.35 3.36 -3.69
C SER A 250 -0.90 3.58 -2.29
N VAL A 251 -0.45 2.70 -1.40
CA VAL A 251 -0.74 2.76 0.03
C VAL A 251 0.56 2.47 0.79
N LEU A 252 0.76 3.16 1.91
CA LEU A 252 1.78 2.82 2.89
C LEU A 252 1.13 2.07 4.05
N LEU A 253 1.50 0.81 4.26
CA LEU A 253 1.08 0.05 5.42
C LEU A 253 2.11 0.16 6.53
N LEU A 254 1.66 0.46 7.75
CA LEU A 254 2.49 0.47 8.94
C LEU A 254 2.02 -0.62 9.89
N VAL A 255 2.95 -1.45 10.39
CA VAL A 255 2.65 -2.50 11.36
C VAL A 255 3.33 -2.19 12.68
N ASP A 256 2.55 -1.92 13.70
CA ASP A 256 3.01 -1.77 15.08
C ASP A 256 3.10 -3.15 15.73
N PHE A 257 4.31 -3.57 16.09
CA PHE A 257 4.52 -4.74 16.93
C PHE A 257 5.29 -4.39 18.22
N THR A 258 5.12 -3.18 18.74
CA THR A 258 5.68 -2.77 20.04
C THR A 258 4.90 -3.35 21.23
N GLY A 259 3.59 -3.55 21.06
CA GLY A 259 2.68 -4.12 22.05
C GLY A 259 2.64 -5.66 22.09
N PRO A 260 1.67 -6.24 22.85
CA PRO A 260 1.43 -7.68 22.87
C PRO A 260 0.75 -8.20 21.58
N SER A 261 -0.02 -7.35 20.91
CA SER A 261 -0.68 -7.62 19.63
C SER A 261 -0.03 -6.80 18.52
N ARG A 262 -0.18 -7.27 17.26
CA ARG A 262 0.20 -6.51 16.07
C ARG A 262 -0.96 -5.65 15.63
N ARG A 263 -0.71 -4.38 15.32
CA ARG A 263 -1.70 -3.49 14.69
C ARG A 263 -1.25 -3.09 13.30
N ILE A 264 -2.17 -3.01 12.35
CA ILE A 264 -1.90 -2.65 10.96
C ILE A 264 -2.66 -1.37 10.65
N PHE A 265 -1.93 -0.36 10.17
CA PHE A 265 -2.49 0.93 9.80
C PHE A 265 -2.35 1.16 8.30
N TRP A 266 -3.39 1.75 7.71
CA TRP A 266 -3.48 2.07 6.28
C TRP A 266 -3.29 3.56 6.05
N LEU A 267 -2.21 3.97 5.37
CA LEU A 267 -1.96 5.37 5.01
C LEU A 267 -2.14 5.56 3.51
N ASP A 268 -3.08 6.43 3.16
CA ASP A 268 -3.56 6.70 1.81
C ASP A 268 -3.85 8.19 1.68
N GLN A 269 -3.61 8.77 0.50
CA GLN A 269 -3.82 10.20 0.27
C GLN A 269 -5.29 10.63 0.38
N ASN A 270 -6.23 9.69 0.23
CA ASN A 270 -7.66 9.96 0.25
C ASN A 270 -8.31 9.74 1.62
N ARG A 271 -7.56 9.29 2.63
CA ARG A 271 -8.11 8.97 3.96
C ARG A 271 -7.50 9.83 5.06
N ARG A 272 -8.34 10.22 6.03
CA ARG A 272 -7.95 11.07 7.16
C ARG A 272 -7.19 10.28 8.24
N GLY A 273 -5.92 10.63 8.45
CA GLY A 273 -5.09 10.23 9.59
C GLY A 273 -4.73 8.73 9.69
N LEU A 274 -3.99 8.38 10.75
CA LEU A 274 -3.64 7.00 11.14
C LEU A 274 -4.85 6.14 11.60
N ASN A 275 -6.06 6.68 11.52
CA ASN A 275 -7.21 6.19 12.28
C ASN A 275 -7.84 4.93 11.70
N LEU A 276 -7.39 4.48 10.52
CA LEU A 276 -7.83 3.21 9.98
C LEU A 276 -6.90 2.10 10.44
N ASP A 277 -7.13 1.66 11.68
CA ASP A 277 -6.69 0.35 12.13
C ASP A 277 -7.43 -0.71 11.30
N VAL A 278 -6.69 -1.33 10.37
CA VAL A 278 -7.18 -2.39 9.47
C VAL A 278 -6.74 -3.77 9.93
N THR A 279 -6.40 -3.93 11.21
CA THR A 279 -5.79 -5.16 11.73
C THR A 279 -6.66 -6.39 11.49
N SER A 280 -7.98 -6.29 11.60
CA SER A 280 -8.89 -7.41 11.43
C SER A 280 -9.40 -7.59 10.00
N ASN A 281 -9.44 -6.52 9.20
CA ASN A 281 -10.18 -6.46 7.93
C ASN A 281 -9.36 -5.96 6.73
N LEU A 282 -8.01 -5.94 6.82
CA LEU A 282 -7.16 -5.46 5.72
C LEU A 282 -7.50 -6.09 4.35
N ASP A 283 -7.74 -7.41 4.30
CA ASP A 283 -8.02 -8.10 3.05
C ASP A 283 -9.39 -7.68 2.46
N ASP A 284 -10.38 -7.40 3.30
CA ASP A 284 -11.70 -6.90 2.89
C ASP A 284 -11.64 -5.46 2.40
N VAL A 285 -10.85 -4.62 3.09
CA VAL A 285 -10.59 -3.23 2.67
C VAL A 285 -9.94 -3.21 1.29
N ILE A 286 -8.92 -4.02 1.08
CA ILE A 286 -8.24 -4.16 -0.23
C ILE A 286 -9.22 -4.66 -1.29
N THR A 287 -10.03 -5.67 -0.97
CA THR A 287 -10.97 -6.27 -1.91
C THR A 287 -12.04 -5.28 -2.35
N THR A 288 -12.67 -4.60 -1.39
CA THR A 288 -13.70 -3.58 -1.64
C THR A 288 -13.13 -2.44 -2.48
N PHE A 289 -11.97 -1.91 -2.07
CA PHE A 289 -11.31 -0.81 -2.80
C PHE A 289 -10.96 -1.19 -4.24
N THR A 290 -10.44 -2.42 -4.45
CA THR A 290 -10.09 -2.90 -5.79
C THR A 290 -11.32 -3.10 -6.67
N LYS A 291 -12.43 -3.60 -6.11
CA LYS A 291 -13.71 -3.72 -6.82
C LYS A 291 -14.25 -2.37 -7.25
N ASP A 292 -14.24 -1.40 -6.35
CA ASP A 292 -14.77 -0.07 -6.63
C ASP A 292 -13.96 0.64 -7.72
N LEU A 293 -12.62 0.62 -7.63
CA LEU A 293 -11.76 1.18 -8.68
C LEU A 293 -11.95 0.48 -10.03
N TRP A 294 -12.04 -0.85 -10.03
CA TRP A 294 -12.27 -1.60 -11.25
C TRP A 294 -13.62 -1.23 -11.89
N ARG A 295 -14.68 -1.15 -11.08
CA ARG A 295 -16.03 -0.77 -11.52
C ARG A 295 -16.04 0.64 -12.11
N GLN A 296 -15.43 1.61 -11.43
CA GLN A 296 -15.34 3.00 -11.91
C GLN A 296 -14.66 3.09 -13.28
N LYS A 297 -13.54 2.38 -13.48
CA LYS A 297 -12.84 2.37 -14.77
C LYS A 297 -13.65 1.67 -15.86
N GLN A 298 -14.35 0.58 -15.52
CA GLN A 298 -15.24 -0.12 -16.45
C GLN A 298 -16.44 0.75 -16.86
N GLU A 299 -17.06 1.48 -15.92
CA GLU A 299 -18.19 2.37 -16.19
C GLU A 299 -17.77 3.58 -17.02
N LYS A 300 -16.63 4.18 -16.70
CA LYS A 300 -16.15 5.40 -17.37
C LYS A 300 -15.55 5.15 -18.75
N LYS A 301 -14.66 4.15 -18.87
CA LYS A 301 -13.87 3.90 -20.08
C LYS A 301 -14.30 2.64 -20.83
N GLY A 302 -15.23 1.83 -20.29
CA GLY A 302 -15.61 0.56 -20.90
C GLY A 302 -14.54 -0.54 -20.79
N ILE A 303 -13.43 -0.29 -20.09
CA ILE A 303 -12.28 -1.20 -19.99
C ILE A 303 -12.08 -1.72 -18.57
N GLY A 304 -11.70 -2.99 -18.47
CA GLY A 304 -11.32 -3.62 -17.21
C GLY A 304 -9.84 -3.44 -16.94
N VAL A 305 -9.49 -2.98 -15.74
CA VAL A 305 -8.10 -2.76 -15.32
C VAL A 305 -7.50 -4.00 -14.64
N LYS A 306 -6.19 -4.21 -14.80
CA LYS A 306 -5.48 -5.38 -14.22
C LYS A 306 -5.47 -5.29 -12.68
N THR A 307 -6.11 -6.24 -12.01
CA THR A 307 -6.36 -6.20 -10.55
C THR A 307 -5.22 -6.75 -9.69
N SER A 308 -4.00 -6.91 -10.21
CA SER A 308 -2.89 -7.46 -9.42
C SER A 308 -2.39 -6.49 -8.34
N ILE A 309 -2.00 -7.05 -7.19
CA ILE A 309 -1.43 -6.32 -6.05
C ILE A 309 0.03 -6.70 -5.88
N ARG A 310 0.85 -5.73 -5.52
CA ARG A 310 2.26 -5.93 -5.17
C ARG A 310 2.58 -5.31 -3.81
N LEU A 311 3.36 -6.01 -2.98
CA LEU A 311 3.70 -5.62 -1.61
C LEU A 311 5.21 -5.70 -1.39
N TRP A 312 5.84 -4.58 -1.03
CA TRP A 312 7.27 -4.47 -0.75
C TRP A 312 7.50 -4.22 0.73
N ARG A 313 8.38 -5.01 1.36
CA ARG A 313 8.82 -4.71 2.73
C ARG A 313 9.94 -3.69 2.67
N LEU A 314 9.79 -2.59 3.41
CA LEU A 314 10.79 -1.55 3.51
C LEU A 314 11.85 -1.91 4.57
N ARG A 315 13.05 -1.35 4.41
CA ARG A 315 14.17 -1.48 5.34
C ARG A 315 15.10 -0.27 5.23
N LYS A 316 15.84 0.01 6.30
CA LYS A 316 16.78 1.12 6.41
C LYS A 316 18.16 0.60 6.88
N PRO A 317 19.23 1.39 6.76
CA PRO A 317 20.48 1.09 7.45
C PRO A 317 20.22 0.96 8.95
N ALA A 318 20.78 -0.08 9.57
CA ALA A 318 20.69 -0.36 11.01
C ALA A 318 21.52 0.62 11.84
#